data_AF-A0A3A5J8J8-F1
#
_entry.id   AF-A0A3A5J8J8-F1
#
_cell.length_a   1.000
_cell.length_b   1.000
_cell.length_c   1.000
_cell.angle_alpha   90.00
_cell.angle_beta   90.00
_cell.angle_gamma   90.00
#
_symmetry.space_group_name_H-M   'P 1'
#
loop_
_entity.id
_entity.type
_entity.pdbx_description
1 polymer ?
#
loop_
_entity_poly.entity_id
_entity_poly.type
_entity_poly.pdbx_seq_one_letter_code
_entity_poly.pdbx_strand_id
1 'polypeptide(L)'
;MSSSGYSSEIERLLQQHAQPDHGLNGDEENGLARAFVILDSNYSEMVEFVVDEYDIRQNPVHEAEHTTADVEAQQAEATRLIHNYLSALYSFNEHVRELVNRKTDGNVDMKPYHFTSVDQRRSDYSRNLTFLWGLRIDFQHGHFSGIRHELYHEYEDRVHFVQKFDENGFVDDSPLDEMERYLQYTTQNQRELPYAFVARFHNNGLDHFYDDCLDWFNQT
;
A
#
# COMPACT_ATOMS: atom_id res chain seq x y z
N MET A 1 4.42 9.11 23.83
CA MET A 1 4.75 8.97 22.41
C MET A 1 5.84 9.99 22.14
N SER A 2 7.09 9.56 21.92
CA SER A 2 8.17 10.50 21.65
C SER A 2 7.93 11.12 20.28
N SER A 3 7.68 12.43 20.22
CA SER A 3 7.77 13.14 18.95
C SER A 3 9.18 12.93 18.42
N SER A 4 9.32 12.15 17.34
CA SER A 4 10.55 12.18 16.57
C SER A 4 10.83 13.65 16.26
N GLY A 5 12.05 14.14 16.47
CA GLY A 5 12.38 15.56 16.28
C GLY A 5 12.21 16.08 14.84
N TYR A 6 11.73 15.25 13.92
CA TYR A 6 11.46 15.54 12.53
C TYR A 6 10.12 16.24 12.33
N SER A 7 10.10 17.20 11.41
CA SER A 7 8.97 18.07 11.10
C SER A 7 8.09 17.56 9.96
N SER A 8 8.61 16.64 9.12
CA SER A 8 7.86 15.99 8.04
C SER A 8 8.02 14.47 8.03
N GLU A 9 7.17 13.77 7.27
CA GLU A 9 7.32 12.35 6.96
C GLU A 9 8.56 12.08 6.11
N ILE A 10 8.92 12.97 5.17
CA ILE A 10 10.14 12.84 4.38
C ILE A 10 11.39 12.82 5.27
N GLU A 11 11.49 13.72 6.24
CA GLU A 11 12.59 13.72 7.22
C GLU A 11 12.57 12.44 8.09
N ARG A 12 11.39 11.95 8.48
CA ARG A 12 11.25 10.68 9.22
C ARG A 12 11.71 9.48 8.41
N LEU A 13 11.41 9.44 7.10
CA LEU A 13 11.86 8.40 6.18
C LEU A 13 13.38 8.47 5.94
N LEU A 14 13.92 9.68 5.81
CA LEU A 14 15.36 9.89 5.64
C LEU A 14 16.14 9.67 6.96
N GLN A 15 15.48 9.78 8.10
CA GLN A 15 16.09 9.80 9.43
C GLN A 15 17.18 10.88 9.56
N GLN A 16 16.96 12.01 8.91
CA GLN A 16 17.81 13.19 8.99
C GLN A 16 16.96 14.43 8.72
N HIS A 17 17.42 15.57 9.21
CA HIS A 17 16.84 16.85 8.82
C HIS A 17 17.21 17.17 7.39
N ALA A 18 16.22 17.55 6.60
CA ALA A 18 16.37 17.88 5.19
C ALA A 18 15.30 18.90 4.81
N GLN A 19 15.71 19.87 3.99
CA GLN A 19 14.80 20.82 3.38
C GLN A 19 15.03 20.81 1.87
N PRO A 20 13.99 21.07 1.08
CA PRO A 20 14.18 21.30 -0.34
C PRO A 20 15.03 22.54 -0.57
N ASP A 21 15.99 22.47 -1.48
CA ASP A 21 16.73 23.63 -2.00
C ASP A 21 15.81 24.55 -2.80
N HIS A 22 14.85 23.95 -3.51
CA HIS A 22 13.87 24.61 -4.37
C HIS A 22 12.52 23.88 -4.31
N GLY A 23 11.42 24.63 -4.38
CA GLY A 23 10.09 24.05 -4.51
C GLY A 23 9.88 23.28 -5.82
N LEU A 24 8.73 22.63 -5.93
CA LEU A 24 8.31 21.99 -7.17
C LEU A 24 8.00 23.06 -8.23
N ASN A 25 8.30 22.75 -9.49
CA ASN A 25 7.73 23.50 -10.61
C ASN A 25 6.37 22.91 -11.01
N GLY A 26 5.61 23.63 -11.84
CA GLY A 26 4.27 23.20 -12.21
C GLY A 26 4.19 21.83 -12.90
N ASP A 27 5.22 21.40 -13.64
CA ASP A 27 5.23 20.07 -14.26
C ASP A 27 5.43 18.97 -13.22
N GLU A 28 6.23 19.23 -12.19
CA GLU A 28 6.50 18.32 -11.07
C GLU A 28 5.29 18.22 -10.13
N GLU A 29 4.65 19.34 -9.80
CA GLU A 29 3.40 19.38 -9.04
C GLU A 29 2.30 18.57 -9.76
N ASN A 30 2.12 18.83 -11.06
CA ASN A 30 1.17 18.08 -11.88
C ASN A 30 1.55 16.60 -12.03
N GLY A 31 2.85 16.28 -12.05
CA GLY A 31 3.35 14.90 -12.07
C GLY A 31 2.96 14.14 -10.81
N LEU A 32 3.25 14.74 -9.64
CA LEU A 32 2.95 14.18 -8.33
C LEU A 32 1.43 14.05 -8.11
N ALA A 33 0.66 15.07 -8.45
CA ALA A 33 -0.81 15.02 -8.38
C ALA A 33 -1.40 13.92 -9.28
N ARG A 34 -0.90 13.76 -10.50
CA ARG A 34 -1.36 12.67 -11.40
C ARG A 34 -1.03 11.29 -10.84
N ALA A 35 0.16 11.11 -10.27
CA ALA A 35 0.53 9.84 -9.65
C ALA A 35 -0.41 9.50 -8.48
N PHE A 36 -0.77 10.50 -7.66
CA PHE A 36 -1.73 10.34 -6.58
C PHE A 36 -3.15 10.03 -7.09
N VAL A 37 -3.65 10.75 -8.10
CA VAL A 37 -4.97 10.49 -8.70
C VAL A 37 -5.08 9.09 -9.30
N ILE A 38 -4.01 8.57 -9.93
CA ILE A 38 -4.00 7.19 -10.43
C ILE A 38 -4.14 6.20 -9.27
N LEU A 39 -3.41 6.43 -8.18
CA LEU A 39 -3.48 5.60 -6.98
C LEU A 39 -4.88 5.62 -6.34
N ASP A 40 -5.48 6.81 -6.22
CA ASP A 40 -6.84 7.02 -5.72
C ASP A 40 -7.92 6.35 -6.61
N SER A 41 -7.75 6.42 -7.93
CA SER A 41 -8.64 5.71 -8.87
C SER A 41 -8.60 4.20 -8.67
N ASN A 42 -7.41 3.62 -8.48
CA ASN A 42 -7.29 2.18 -8.22
C ASN A 42 -7.88 1.79 -6.85
N TYR A 43 -7.76 2.67 -5.85
CA TYR A 43 -8.42 2.47 -4.56
C TYR A 43 -9.94 2.51 -4.69
N SER A 44 -10.47 3.47 -5.44
CA SER A 44 -11.90 3.60 -5.70
C SER A 44 -12.47 2.35 -6.38
N GLU A 45 -11.77 1.80 -7.39
CA GLU A 45 -12.17 0.52 -8.01
C GLU A 45 -12.22 -0.64 -6.99
N MET A 46 -11.27 -0.71 -6.04
CA MET A 46 -11.33 -1.71 -4.96
C MET A 46 -12.53 -1.51 -4.04
N VAL A 47 -12.89 -0.26 -3.74
CA VAL A 47 -14.05 0.07 -2.89
C VAL A 47 -15.34 -0.32 -3.59
N GLU A 48 -15.50 0.03 -4.86
CA GLU A 48 -16.69 -0.29 -5.67
C GLU A 48 -16.88 -1.80 -5.87
N PHE A 49 -15.80 -2.59 -5.74
CA PHE A 49 -15.85 -4.05 -5.84
C PHE A 49 -16.27 -4.76 -4.55
N VAL A 50 -16.37 -4.03 -3.43
CA VAL A 50 -16.92 -4.56 -2.17
C VAL A 50 -18.43 -4.38 -2.19
N VAL A 51 -19.17 -5.40 -1.74
CA VAL A 51 -20.64 -5.32 -1.61
C VAL A 51 -21.02 -4.17 -0.68
N ASP A 52 -21.89 -3.26 -1.15
CA ASP A 52 -22.27 -1.99 -0.49
C ASP A 52 -22.62 -2.09 1.01
N GLU A 53 -23.17 -3.22 1.45
CA GLU A 53 -23.56 -3.45 2.85
C GLU A 53 -22.37 -3.61 3.80
N TYR A 54 -21.17 -3.81 3.25
CA TYR A 54 -19.96 -4.11 4.00
C TYR A 54 -18.93 -2.98 3.93
N ASP A 55 -18.31 -2.67 5.07
CA ASP A 55 -17.21 -1.69 5.13
C ASP A 55 -15.89 -2.34 4.71
N ILE A 56 -15.30 -1.87 3.61
CA ILE A 56 -13.99 -2.32 3.11
C ILE A 56 -12.92 -2.34 4.20
N ARG A 57 -12.95 -1.41 5.17
CA ARG A 57 -11.95 -1.27 6.26
C ARG A 57 -12.09 -2.31 7.35
N GLN A 58 -13.20 -3.05 7.39
CA GLN A 58 -13.51 -4.02 8.45
C GLN A 58 -13.79 -5.42 7.93
N ASN A 59 -14.62 -5.54 6.89
CA ASN A 59 -15.07 -6.82 6.37
C ASN A 59 -15.35 -6.73 4.85
N PRO A 60 -14.31 -6.63 3.99
CA PRO A 60 -14.47 -6.48 2.55
C PRO A 60 -14.99 -7.78 1.91
N VAL A 61 -16.31 -7.89 1.80
CA VAL A 61 -16.98 -9.03 1.18
C VAL A 61 -17.21 -8.75 -0.30
N HIS A 62 -16.93 -9.74 -1.12
CA HIS A 62 -17.17 -9.74 -2.57
C HIS A 62 -18.29 -10.72 -2.91
N GLU A 63 -18.97 -10.48 -4.03
CA GLU A 63 -20.07 -11.30 -4.50
C GLU A 63 -19.77 -11.89 -5.88
N ALA A 64 -20.19 -13.13 -6.09
CA ALA A 64 -20.20 -13.79 -7.40
C ALA A 64 -21.54 -14.52 -7.60
N GLU A 65 -21.91 -14.76 -8.85
CA GLU A 65 -22.96 -15.73 -9.17
C GLU A 65 -22.51 -17.14 -8.75
N HIS A 66 -23.47 -18.04 -8.48
CA HIS A 66 -23.21 -19.35 -7.87
C HIS A 66 -22.39 -20.34 -8.74
N THR A 67 -22.05 -19.99 -9.98
CA THR A 67 -21.28 -20.89 -10.84
C THR A 67 -19.80 -20.86 -10.47
N THR A 68 -19.12 -22.02 -10.59
CA THR A 68 -17.67 -22.10 -10.33
C THR A 68 -16.87 -21.11 -11.19
N ALA A 69 -17.26 -20.93 -12.46
CA ALA A 69 -16.56 -20.03 -13.37
C ALA A 69 -16.71 -18.55 -12.95
N ASP A 70 -17.89 -18.15 -12.48
CA ASP A 70 -18.11 -16.79 -12.00
C ASP A 70 -17.35 -16.53 -10.69
N VAL A 71 -17.36 -17.49 -9.76
CA VAL A 71 -16.57 -17.41 -8.52
C VAL A 71 -15.08 -17.26 -8.83
N GLU A 72 -14.52 -18.09 -9.71
CA GLU A 72 -13.10 -18.00 -10.11
C GLU A 72 -12.79 -16.66 -10.79
N ALA A 73 -13.68 -16.16 -11.65
CA ALA A 73 -13.51 -14.87 -12.31
C ALA A 73 -13.51 -13.70 -11.32
N GLN A 74 -14.45 -13.68 -10.36
CA GLN A 74 -14.53 -12.63 -9.34
C GLN A 74 -13.36 -12.69 -8.36
N GLN A 75 -12.87 -13.89 -8.03
CA GLN A 75 -11.65 -14.04 -7.23
C GLN A 75 -10.40 -13.52 -7.95
N ALA A 76 -10.27 -13.82 -9.24
CA ALA A 76 -9.18 -13.28 -10.06
C ALA A 76 -9.25 -11.76 -10.15
N GLU A 77 -10.45 -11.20 -10.28
CA GLU A 77 -10.67 -9.76 -10.32
C GLU A 77 -10.32 -9.08 -8.99
N ALA A 78 -10.74 -9.66 -7.85
CA ALA A 78 -10.37 -9.19 -6.52
C ALA A 78 -8.84 -9.09 -6.37
N THR A 79 -8.11 -10.12 -6.81
CA THR A 79 -6.64 -10.14 -6.82
C THR A 79 -6.03 -9.12 -7.78
N ARG A 80 -6.62 -8.93 -8.97
CA ARG A 80 -6.17 -7.93 -9.95
C ARG A 80 -6.27 -6.51 -9.41
N LEU A 81 -7.38 -6.18 -8.75
CA LEU A 81 -7.63 -4.83 -8.23
C LEU A 81 -6.63 -4.45 -7.13
N ILE A 82 -6.38 -5.34 -6.15
CA ILE A 82 -5.35 -5.09 -5.14
C ILE A 82 -3.95 -5.05 -5.74
N HIS A 83 -3.64 -5.88 -6.75
CA HIS A 83 -2.37 -5.80 -7.49
C HIS A 83 -2.15 -4.43 -8.13
N ASN A 84 -3.18 -3.91 -8.79
CA ASN A 84 -3.11 -2.62 -9.48
C ASN A 84 -2.91 -1.47 -8.49
N TYR A 85 -3.64 -1.48 -7.37
CA TYR A 85 -3.43 -0.51 -6.29
C TYR A 85 -1.99 -0.55 -5.75
N LEU A 86 -1.47 -1.73 -5.43
CA LEU A 86 -0.10 -1.91 -4.92
C LEU A 86 0.96 -1.44 -5.93
N SER A 87 0.72 -1.68 -7.22
CA SER A 87 1.59 -1.22 -8.30
C SER A 87 1.59 0.31 -8.41
N ALA A 88 0.41 0.94 -8.37
CA ALA A 88 0.29 2.40 -8.37
C ALA A 88 0.93 3.03 -7.12
N LEU A 89 0.76 2.41 -5.95
CA LEU A 89 1.35 2.86 -4.69
C LEU A 89 2.88 2.86 -4.74
N TYR A 90 3.47 1.81 -5.30
CA TYR A 90 4.91 1.75 -5.52
C TYR A 90 5.38 2.85 -6.47
N SER A 91 4.70 3.03 -7.61
CA SER A 91 5.05 4.09 -8.57
C SER A 91 4.94 5.50 -7.98
N PHE A 92 3.92 5.74 -7.15
CA PHE A 92 3.77 7.00 -6.42
C PHE A 92 4.95 7.24 -5.46
N ASN A 93 5.29 6.27 -4.62
CA ASN A 93 6.41 6.40 -3.69
C ASN A 93 7.75 6.57 -4.41
N GLU A 94 7.95 5.89 -5.53
CA GLU A 94 9.15 6.05 -6.35
C GLU A 94 9.23 7.46 -6.97
N HIS A 95 8.10 8.01 -7.40
CA HIS A 95 8.04 9.39 -7.89
C HIS A 95 8.39 10.41 -6.79
N VAL A 96 7.87 10.23 -5.57
CA VAL A 96 8.24 11.05 -4.40
C VAL A 96 9.74 10.94 -4.14
N ARG A 97 10.30 9.73 -4.15
CA ARG A 97 11.74 9.49 -3.95
C ARG A 97 12.59 10.25 -4.97
N GLU A 98 12.22 10.20 -6.24
CA GLU A 98 12.91 10.92 -7.31
C GLU A 98 12.78 12.44 -7.19
N LEU A 99 11.64 12.94 -6.73
CA LEU A 99 11.46 14.37 -6.46
C LEU A 99 12.33 14.82 -5.28
N VAL A 100 12.31 14.09 -4.16
CA VAL A 100 13.16 14.38 -3.00
C VAL A 100 14.62 14.48 -3.44
N ASN A 101 15.16 13.45 -4.09
CA ASN A 101 16.56 13.43 -4.51
C ASN A 101 16.96 14.53 -5.51
N ARG A 102 15.99 15.05 -6.29
CA ARG A 102 16.25 16.14 -7.23
C ARG A 102 16.13 17.53 -6.60
N LYS A 103 15.39 17.64 -5.50
CA LYS A 103 15.04 18.91 -4.86
C LYS A 103 15.83 19.20 -3.61
N THR A 104 16.59 18.24 -3.12
CA THR A 104 17.51 18.42 -2.00
C THR A 104 18.94 18.53 -2.48
N ASP A 105 19.81 19.07 -1.62
CA ASP A 105 21.24 19.09 -1.86
C ASP A 105 21.82 17.69 -2.04
N GLY A 106 23.08 17.63 -2.51
CA GLY A 106 23.77 16.37 -2.77
C GLY A 106 24.07 15.50 -1.54
N ASN A 107 23.70 15.93 -0.32
CA ASN A 107 23.86 15.13 0.90
C ASN A 107 22.63 14.27 1.21
N VAL A 108 21.53 14.46 0.48
CA VAL A 108 20.32 13.64 0.62
C VAL A 108 20.25 12.62 -0.51
N ASP A 109 20.09 11.36 -0.14
CA ASP A 109 19.96 10.25 -1.09
C ASP A 109 18.88 9.27 -0.62
N MET A 110 17.63 9.59 -0.93
CA MET A 110 16.50 8.74 -0.64
C MET A 110 16.55 7.47 -1.51
N LYS A 111 16.71 6.32 -0.84
CA LYS A 111 16.67 4.98 -1.42
C LYS A 111 15.30 4.30 -1.21
N PRO A 112 14.93 3.31 -2.06
CA PRO A 112 13.69 2.57 -1.90
C PRO A 112 13.53 1.93 -0.50
N TYR A 113 14.62 1.45 0.10
CA TYR A 113 14.56 0.86 1.44
C TYR A 113 14.17 1.87 2.52
N HIS A 114 14.23 3.19 2.28
CA HIS A 114 13.72 4.15 3.27
C HIS A 114 12.21 4.03 3.46
N PHE A 115 11.48 3.55 2.47
CA PHE A 115 10.05 3.29 2.60
C PHE A 115 9.74 1.98 3.36
N THR A 116 10.69 1.04 3.43
CA THR A 116 10.46 -0.34 3.92
C THR A 116 11.46 -0.82 4.98
N SER A 117 12.26 0.07 5.55
CA SER A 117 13.39 -0.31 6.39
C SER A 117 12.96 -0.78 7.78
N VAL A 118 13.69 -1.79 8.26
CA VAL A 118 13.63 -2.50 9.56
C VAL A 118 13.96 -1.64 10.81
N ASP A 119 14.10 -0.31 10.70
CA ASP A 119 14.27 0.54 11.88
C ASP A 119 12.94 0.95 12.54
N GLN A 120 12.75 0.49 13.79
CA GLN A 120 11.59 0.80 14.65
C GLN A 120 11.37 2.30 14.89
N ARG A 121 12.32 3.18 14.56
CA ARG A 121 12.17 4.65 14.68
C ARG A 121 11.41 5.30 13.51
N ARG A 122 11.02 4.53 12.50
CA ARG A 122 10.32 5.02 11.30
C ARG A 122 8.83 5.25 11.55
N SER A 123 8.24 6.06 10.66
CA SER A 123 6.85 6.48 10.72
C SER A 123 5.86 5.33 10.51
N ASP A 124 4.63 5.53 10.96
CA ASP A 124 3.54 4.55 10.77
C ASP A 124 3.24 4.33 9.27
N TYR A 125 3.49 5.34 8.42
CA TYR A 125 3.44 5.19 6.96
C TYR A 125 4.42 4.11 6.48
N SER A 126 5.71 4.23 6.80
CA SER A 126 6.74 3.25 6.40
C SER A 126 6.49 1.85 6.97
N ARG A 127 6.04 1.76 8.22
CA ARG A 127 5.72 0.48 8.87
C ARG A 127 4.62 -0.28 8.13
N ASN A 128 3.54 0.41 7.78
CA ASN A 128 2.44 -0.21 7.03
C ASN A 128 2.81 -0.46 5.57
N LEU A 129 3.53 0.46 4.95
CA LEU A 129 4.00 0.33 3.57
C LEU A 129 4.95 -0.87 3.39
N THR A 130 5.75 -1.20 4.41
CA THR A 130 6.58 -2.42 4.44
C THR A 130 5.78 -3.67 4.10
N PHE A 131 4.61 -3.87 4.72
CA PHE A 131 3.76 -5.03 4.44
C PHE A 131 3.18 -4.99 3.01
N LEU A 132 2.67 -3.84 2.59
CA LEU A 132 2.11 -3.65 1.24
C LEU A 132 3.15 -3.88 0.15
N TRP A 133 4.40 -3.49 0.40
CA TRP A 133 5.51 -3.75 -0.51
C TRP A 133 5.83 -5.24 -0.58
N GLY A 134 5.77 -5.95 0.55
CA GLY A 134 5.84 -7.41 0.60
C GLY A 134 4.78 -8.06 -0.29
N LEU A 135 3.50 -7.66 -0.14
CA LEU A 135 2.41 -8.15 -1.00
C LEU A 135 2.65 -7.88 -2.49
N ARG A 136 3.13 -6.68 -2.84
CA ARG A 136 3.47 -6.36 -4.23
C ARG A 136 4.54 -7.31 -4.77
N ILE A 137 5.56 -7.60 -3.97
CA ILE A 137 6.65 -8.48 -4.34
C ILE A 137 6.16 -9.92 -4.53
N ASP A 138 5.32 -10.40 -3.62
CA ASP A 138 4.65 -11.70 -3.73
C ASP A 138 3.82 -11.79 -5.03
N PHE A 139 3.16 -10.72 -5.42
CA PHE A 139 2.37 -10.71 -6.65
C PHE A 139 3.24 -10.72 -7.91
N GLN A 140 4.41 -10.10 -7.85
CA GLN A 140 5.33 -10.05 -8.98
C GLN A 140 6.09 -11.36 -9.19
N HIS A 141 6.32 -12.12 -8.12
CA HIS A 141 7.26 -13.24 -8.13
C HIS A 141 6.69 -14.54 -7.54
N GLY A 142 5.82 -14.48 -6.55
CA GLY A 142 5.24 -15.61 -5.81
C GLY A 142 3.89 -16.12 -6.32
N HIS A 143 3.41 -15.66 -7.49
CA HIS A 143 2.12 -16.10 -8.04
C HIS A 143 0.93 -15.90 -7.09
N PHE A 144 0.95 -14.82 -6.29
CA PHE A 144 -0.11 -14.50 -5.32
C PHE A 144 -0.22 -15.52 -4.17
N SER A 145 0.88 -16.20 -3.80
CA SER A 145 0.86 -17.24 -2.76
C SER A 145 0.50 -16.72 -1.38
N GLY A 146 0.67 -15.43 -1.11
CA GLY A 146 0.25 -14.79 0.13
C GLY A 146 -1.25 -14.51 0.23
N ILE A 147 -2.06 -14.89 -0.76
CA ILE A 147 -3.48 -14.57 -0.83
C ILE A 147 -4.31 -15.83 -1.06
N ARG A 148 -5.38 -15.95 -0.26
CA ARG A 148 -6.42 -16.96 -0.46
C ARG A 148 -7.80 -16.35 -0.44
N HIS A 149 -8.73 -17.00 -1.13
CA HIS A 149 -10.15 -16.66 -1.07
C HIS A 149 -10.87 -17.65 -0.19
N GLU A 150 -11.67 -17.15 0.74
CA GLU A 150 -12.49 -17.97 1.63
C GLU A 150 -13.96 -17.66 1.41
N LEU A 151 -14.77 -18.73 1.39
CA LEU A 151 -16.23 -18.61 1.43
C LEU A 151 -16.64 -17.87 2.72
N TYR A 152 -17.38 -16.78 2.56
CA TYR A 152 -17.97 -16.02 3.66
C TYR A 152 -19.41 -16.47 3.91
N HIS A 153 -20.22 -16.51 2.85
CA HIS A 153 -21.60 -16.97 2.90
C HIS A 153 -22.04 -17.50 1.53
N GLU A 154 -23.02 -18.39 1.51
CA GLU A 154 -23.59 -18.96 0.29
C GLU A 154 -25.10 -18.77 0.31
N TYR A 155 -25.62 -18.10 -0.70
CA TYR A 155 -27.05 -17.90 -0.96
C TYR A 155 -27.51 -18.82 -2.11
N GLU A 156 -28.81 -18.81 -2.42
CA GLU A 156 -29.38 -19.69 -3.46
C GLU A 156 -28.81 -19.40 -4.86
N ASP A 157 -28.53 -18.14 -5.18
CA ASP A 157 -28.07 -17.68 -6.50
C ASP A 157 -26.67 -17.03 -6.47
N ARG A 158 -26.10 -16.84 -5.28
CA ARG A 158 -24.90 -16.02 -5.06
C ARG A 158 -23.95 -16.63 -4.05
N VAL A 159 -22.67 -16.35 -4.23
CA VAL A 159 -21.60 -16.68 -3.28
C VAL A 159 -20.95 -15.39 -2.80
N HIS A 160 -20.84 -15.25 -1.49
CA HIS A 160 -20.06 -14.21 -0.85
C HIS A 160 -18.72 -14.78 -0.39
N PHE A 161 -17.63 -14.10 -0.70
CA PHE A 161 -16.29 -14.50 -0.33
C PHE A 161 -15.47 -13.33 0.17
N VAL A 162 -14.41 -13.63 0.91
CA VAL A 162 -13.42 -12.65 1.39
C VAL A 162 -12.03 -13.06 0.94
N GLN A 163 -11.19 -12.07 0.69
CA GLN A 163 -9.76 -12.29 0.50
C GLN A 163 -9.06 -12.28 1.86
N LYS A 164 -8.26 -13.32 2.14
CA LYS A 164 -7.45 -13.45 3.35
C LYS A 164 -5.97 -13.55 3.03
N PHE A 165 -5.17 -13.01 3.94
CA PHE A 165 -3.73 -13.16 3.91
C PHE A 165 -3.33 -14.57 4.39
N ASP A 166 -2.58 -15.29 3.55
CA ASP A 166 -1.96 -16.56 3.90
C ASP A 166 -0.48 -16.34 4.20
N GLU A 167 -0.14 -16.28 5.49
CA GLU A 167 1.23 -16.03 5.91
C GLU A 167 2.20 -17.15 5.53
N ASN A 168 1.74 -18.41 5.55
CA ASN A 168 2.60 -19.53 5.20
C ASN A 168 2.89 -19.51 3.69
N GLY A 169 1.87 -19.31 2.85
CA GLY A 169 2.08 -19.17 1.41
C GLY A 169 2.95 -17.95 1.07
N PHE A 170 2.81 -16.86 1.82
CA PHE A 170 3.64 -15.66 1.64
C PHE A 170 5.13 -15.88 1.98
N VAL A 171 5.43 -16.66 3.03
CA VAL A 171 6.79 -16.89 3.51
C VAL A 171 7.46 -18.07 2.81
N ASP A 172 6.75 -19.19 2.67
CA ASP A 172 7.32 -20.47 2.26
C ASP A 172 7.31 -20.67 0.74
N ASP A 173 6.33 -20.09 0.03
CA ASP A 173 6.15 -20.31 -1.42
C ASP A 173 6.66 -19.14 -2.27
N SER A 174 7.10 -18.04 -1.66
CA SER A 174 7.71 -16.93 -2.38
C SER A 174 9.12 -17.29 -2.86
N PRO A 175 9.51 -16.95 -4.10
CA PRO A 175 10.83 -17.25 -4.63
C PRO A 175 11.94 -16.32 -4.10
N LEU A 176 11.63 -15.44 -3.15
CA LEU A 176 12.56 -14.46 -2.60
C LEU A 176 12.89 -14.77 -1.16
N ASP A 177 14.17 -14.63 -0.81
CA ASP A 177 14.64 -14.80 0.56
C ASP A 177 14.12 -13.69 1.49
N GLU A 178 13.99 -14.01 2.77
CA GLU A 178 13.66 -13.09 3.88
C GLU A 178 12.28 -12.42 3.79
N MET A 179 11.26 -13.10 3.24
CA MET A 179 9.90 -12.55 3.17
C MET A 179 9.33 -12.17 4.55
N GLU A 180 9.75 -12.83 5.63
CA GLU A 180 9.28 -12.52 6.99
C GLU A 180 9.58 -11.08 7.41
N ARG A 181 10.59 -10.45 6.82
CA ARG A 181 10.93 -9.05 7.12
C ARG A 181 9.80 -8.08 6.77
N TYR A 182 8.93 -8.43 5.82
CA TYR A 182 7.78 -7.61 5.45
C TYR A 182 6.63 -7.70 6.47
N LEU A 183 6.69 -8.67 7.39
CA LEU A 183 5.66 -8.89 8.41
C LEU A 183 6.01 -8.27 9.76
N GLN A 184 7.25 -7.81 9.94
CA GLN A 184 7.82 -7.40 11.23
C GLN A 184 7.05 -6.29 11.97
N TYR A 185 6.29 -5.45 11.25
CA TYR A 185 5.59 -4.28 11.80
C TYR A 185 4.09 -4.44 11.88
N THR A 186 3.57 -5.53 11.35
CA THR A 186 2.15 -5.83 11.40
C THR A 186 1.94 -7.02 12.32
N THR A 187 0.77 -7.08 12.92
CA THR A 187 0.28 -8.27 13.60
C THR A 187 -0.59 -9.07 12.65
N GLN A 188 -0.74 -10.37 12.90
CA GLN A 188 -1.61 -11.24 12.11
C GLN A 188 -3.02 -10.65 11.95
N ASN A 189 -3.62 -10.16 13.05
CA ASN A 189 -4.95 -9.55 13.02
C ASN A 189 -5.02 -8.29 12.15
N GLN A 190 -3.94 -7.49 12.07
CA GLN A 190 -3.93 -6.31 11.21
C GLN A 190 -3.96 -6.71 9.73
N ARG A 191 -3.19 -7.75 9.36
CA ARG A 191 -3.00 -8.16 7.96
C ARG A 191 -3.97 -9.24 7.46
N GLU A 192 -4.81 -9.79 8.33
CA GLU A 192 -5.73 -10.89 8.00
C GLU A 192 -6.57 -10.64 6.73
N LEU A 193 -7.05 -9.40 6.57
CA LEU A 193 -7.88 -8.97 5.43
C LEU A 193 -7.12 -7.91 4.61
N PRO A 194 -6.47 -8.28 3.50
CA PRO A 194 -5.63 -7.39 2.69
C PRO A 194 -6.35 -6.13 2.20
N TYR A 195 -7.58 -6.26 1.71
CA TYR A 195 -8.41 -5.12 1.31
C TYR A 195 -8.66 -4.14 2.47
N ALA A 196 -8.93 -4.67 3.66
CA ALA A 196 -9.13 -3.86 4.85
C ALA A 196 -7.84 -3.18 5.31
N PHE A 197 -6.69 -3.85 5.18
CA PHE A 197 -5.39 -3.24 5.43
C PHE A 197 -5.13 -2.08 4.46
N VAL A 198 -5.33 -2.30 3.16
CA VAL A 198 -5.18 -1.29 2.11
C VAL A 198 -6.07 -0.08 2.40
N ALA A 199 -7.36 -0.30 2.68
CA ALA A 199 -8.29 0.78 2.95
C ALA A 199 -7.90 1.59 4.20
N ARG A 200 -7.47 0.94 5.28
CA ARG A 200 -6.98 1.68 6.46
C ARG A 200 -5.69 2.44 6.20
N PHE A 201 -4.78 1.88 5.40
CA PHE A 201 -3.55 2.56 5.01
C PHE A 201 -3.84 3.80 4.14
N HIS A 202 -4.72 3.65 3.15
CA HIS A 202 -5.11 4.73 2.24
C HIS A 202 -5.70 5.90 3.03
N ASN A 203 -6.81 5.66 3.74
CA ASN A 203 -7.57 6.72 4.42
C ASN A 203 -6.86 7.34 5.63
N ASN A 204 -5.98 6.62 6.32
CA ASN A 204 -5.37 7.12 7.57
C ASN A 204 -3.88 7.45 7.42
N GLY A 205 -3.24 7.04 6.34
CA GLY A 205 -1.79 7.14 6.18
C GLY A 205 -1.39 7.86 4.90
N LEU A 206 -1.92 7.41 3.76
CA LEU A 206 -1.50 7.90 2.45
C LEU A 206 -1.90 9.36 2.22
N ASP A 207 -3.13 9.74 2.54
CA ASP A 207 -3.61 11.12 2.34
C ASP A 207 -2.74 12.11 3.13
N HIS A 208 -2.50 11.80 4.40
CA HIS A 208 -1.61 12.60 5.25
C HIS A 208 -0.18 12.65 4.74
N PHE A 209 0.34 11.55 4.20
CA PHE A 209 1.68 11.52 3.61
C PHE A 209 1.77 12.39 2.35
N TYR A 210 0.74 12.36 1.50
CA TYR A 210 0.68 13.18 0.29
C TYR A 210 0.66 14.67 0.62
N ASP A 211 -0.21 15.09 1.54
CA ASP A 211 -0.31 16.48 1.99
C ASP A 211 1.00 16.94 2.65
N ASP A 212 1.60 16.11 3.52
CA ASP A 212 2.89 16.40 4.17
C ASP A 212 4.03 16.53 3.15
N CYS A 213 4.03 15.72 2.08
CA CYS A 213 4.99 15.86 0.99
C CYS A 213 4.85 17.21 0.28
N LEU A 214 3.62 17.62 -0.07
CA LEU A 214 3.38 18.91 -0.72
C LEU A 214 3.81 20.07 0.17
N ASP A 215 3.43 20.02 1.45
CA ASP A 215 3.82 21.02 2.43
C ASP A 215 5.35 21.10 2.55
N TRP A 216 6.04 19.96 2.64
CA TRP A 216 7.50 19.92 2.75
C TRP A 216 8.19 20.54 1.53
N PHE A 217 7.72 20.26 0.30
CA PHE A 217 8.27 20.90 -0.91
C PHE A 217 7.99 22.41 -0.97
N ASN A 218 6.95 22.91 -0.30
CA ASN A 218 6.56 24.32 -0.29
C ASN A 218 7.25 25.16 0.79
N GLN A 219 8.16 24.58 1.59
CA GLN A 219 8.87 25.28 2.67
C GLN A 219 9.99 26.23 2.20
N THR A 220 10.17 26.42 0.89
CA THR A 220 11.24 27.26 0.30
C THR A 220 10.92 28.75 0.26
#